data_AF-A0A3C1VEU8-F1
#
_entry.id   AF-A0A3C1VEU8-F1
#
_cell.length_a   1.000
_cell.length_b   1.000
_cell.length_c   1.000
_cell.angle_alpha   90.00
_cell.angle_beta   90.00
_cell.angle_gamma   90.00
#
_symmetry.space_group_name_H-M   'P 1'
#
loop_
_entity.id
_entity.type
_entity.pdbx_description
1 polymer ?
#
loop_
_entity_poly.entity_id
_entity_poly.type
_entity_poly.pdbx_seq_one_letter_code
_entity_poly.pdbx_strand_id
1 'polypeptide(L)'
;MTQLWKKLVKLYHPDRFANEPEKQETYNKLTAAINLAKDNGDIELLREIAEDPHGFILRQGWANLDFGDQVELAQLRRLHETLSAEIKVVVESLKQLRASPDYELCQLAGQKPGVLDELAAERAKQLEIENAELEKQAERLAKEIKKLSGKVAEKIV
;
A
#
# COMPACT_ATOMS: atom_id res chain seq x y z
N MET A 1 -36.45 19.40 19.62
CA MET A 1 -36.67 18.26 18.70
C MET A 1 -35.39 17.83 17.96
N THR A 2 -34.75 18.66 17.13
CA THR A 2 -33.60 18.24 16.29
C THR A 2 -32.34 17.84 17.06
N GLN A 3 -32.00 18.50 18.17
CA GLN A 3 -30.83 18.13 18.99
C GLN A 3 -31.06 16.86 19.83
N LEU A 4 -32.26 16.69 20.38
CA LEU A 4 -32.65 15.49 21.14
C LEU A 4 -32.59 14.25 20.24
N TRP A 5 -33.18 14.34 19.04
CA TRP A 5 -33.11 13.27 18.05
C TRP A 5 -31.67 12.99 17.62
N LYS A 6 -30.82 14.01 17.41
CA LYS A 6 -29.39 13.81 17.11
C LYS A 6 -28.65 13.07 18.24
N LYS A 7 -28.95 13.35 19.52
CA LYS A 7 -28.36 12.64 20.66
C LYS A 7 -28.81 11.18 20.68
N LEU A 8 -30.11 10.94 20.50
CA LEU A 8 -30.66 9.58 20.45
C LEU A 8 -30.09 8.80 19.26
N VAL A 9 -30.05 9.39 18.06
CA VAL A 9 -29.49 8.79 16.84
C VAL A 9 -28.00 8.42 16.97
N LYS A 10 -27.20 9.16 17.75
CA LYS A 10 -25.80 8.76 18.02
C LYS A 10 -25.69 7.47 18.82
N LEU A 11 -26.70 7.11 19.61
CA LEU A 11 -26.79 5.80 20.26
C LEU A 11 -27.12 4.70 19.25
N TYR A 12 -27.54 5.03 18.03
CA TYR A 12 -27.83 4.07 16.96
C TYR A 12 -26.59 3.79 16.10
N HIS A 13 -25.76 2.83 16.49
CA HIS A 13 -24.93 2.12 15.52
C HIS A 13 -25.41 0.65 15.44
N PRO A 14 -26.05 0.24 14.34
CA PRO A 14 -26.67 -1.09 14.22
C PRO A 14 -25.65 -2.23 14.35
N ASP A 15 -24.39 -1.96 14.03
CA ASP A 15 -23.30 -2.94 14.12
C ASP A 15 -22.48 -2.85 15.42
N ARG A 16 -22.82 -1.95 16.36
CA ARG A 16 -22.01 -1.68 17.55
C ARG A 16 -21.84 -2.92 18.44
N PHE A 17 -22.90 -3.73 18.55
CA PHE A 17 -22.93 -4.93 19.38
C PHE A 17 -23.15 -6.20 18.54
N ALA A 18 -22.87 -6.17 17.24
CA ALA A 18 -23.17 -7.27 16.32
C ALA A 18 -22.53 -8.62 16.71
N ASN A 19 -21.39 -8.58 17.43
CA ASN A 19 -20.68 -9.76 17.89
C ASN A 19 -20.95 -10.12 19.36
N GLU A 20 -21.88 -9.42 20.02
CA GLU A 20 -22.17 -9.56 21.45
C GLU A 20 -23.67 -9.80 21.67
N PRO A 21 -24.15 -11.06 21.67
CA PRO A 21 -25.58 -11.38 21.61
C PRO A 21 -26.40 -10.81 22.77
N GLU A 22 -25.85 -10.83 23.99
CA GLU A 22 -26.51 -10.26 25.18
C GLU A 22 -26.65 -8.72 25.10
N LYS A 23 -25.65 -8.05 24.52
CA LYS A 23 -25.68 -6.60 24.30
C LYS A 23 -26.59 -6.24 23.12
N GLN A 24 -26.62 -7.07 22.08
CA GLN A 24 -27.50 -6.90 20.94
C GLN A 24 -28.98 -6.96 21.34
N GLU A 25 -29.35 -7.88 22.25
CA GLU A 25 -30.70 -7.96 22.78
C GLU A 25 -31.09 -6.68 23.54
N THR A 26 -30.22 -6.19 24.42
CA THR A 26 -30.47 -4.96 25.18
C THR A 26 -30.53 -3.73 24.27
N TYR A 27 -29.67 -3.68 23.27
CA TYR A 27 -29.66 -2.64 22.25
C TYR A 27 -30.97 -2.60 21.46
N ASN A 28 -31.47 -3.76 21.01
CA ASN A 28 -32.75 -3.86 20.32
C ASN A 28 -33.93 -3.41 21.20
N LYS A 29 -33.92 -3.76 22.50
CA LYS A 29 -34.94 -3.30 23.47
C LYS A 29 -34.89 -1.78 23.65
N LEU A 30 -33.70 -1.20 23.75
CA LEU A 30 -33.52 0.25 23.86
C LEU A 30 -34.01 0.98 22.60
N THR A 31 -33.66 0.47 21.42
CA THR A 31 -34.13 1.00 20.13
C THR A 31 -35.67 0.94 20.02
N ALA A 32 -36.29 -0.17 20.44
CA ALA A 32 -37.74 -0.30 20.44
C ALA A 32 -38.41 0.70 21.40
N ALA A 33 -37.85 0.90 22.60
CA ALA A 33 -38.37 1.87 23.57
C ALA A 33 -38.32 3.32 23.04
N ILE A 34 -37.22 3.70 22.37
CA ILE A 34 -37.08 5.03 21.76
C ILE A 34 -38.09 5.23 20.61
N ASN A 35 -38.28 4.22 19.76
CA ASN A 35 -39.25 4.30 18.66
C ASN A 35 -40.68 4.42 19.18
N LEU A 36 -41.05 3.63 20.20
CA LEU A 36 -42.36 3.71 20.84
C LEU A 36 -42.60 5.07 21.48
N ALA A 37 -41.61 5.61 22.21
CA ALA A 37 -41.69 6.93 22.82
C ALA A 37 -41.85 8.03 21.77
N LYS A 38 -41.17 7.91 20.63
CA LYS A 38 -41.31 8.83 19.49
C LYS A 38 -42.71 8.76 18.88
N ASP A 39 -43.22 7.56 18.63
CA ASP A 39 -44.52 7.36 17.99
C ASP A 39 -45.67 7.84 18.90
N ASN A 40 -45.51 7.68 20.22
CA ASN A 40 -46.46 8.15 21.22
C ASN A 40 -46.28 9.64 21.59
N GLY A 41 -45.23 10.31 21.10
CA GLY A 41 -44.92 11.69 21.46
C GLY A 41 -44.47 11.89 22.91
N ASP A 42 -43.95 10.85 23.56
CA ASP A 42 -43.42 10.90 24.93
C ASP A 42 -42.03 11.55 24.97
N ILE A 43 -42.01 12.88 25.03
CA ILE A 43 -40.79 13.69 25.01
C ILE A 43 -39.97 13.51 26.30
N GLU A 44 -40.61 13.21 27.43
CA GLU A 44 -39.93 13.06 28.72
C GLU A 44 -39.11 11.77 28.74
N LEU A 45 -39.70 10.65 28.27
CA LEU A 45 -38.98 9.39 28.11
C LEU A 45 -37.83 9.52 27.11
N LEU A 46 -38.04 10.21 25.99
CA LEU A 46 -36.98 10.49 25.02
C LEU A 46 -35.84 11.32 25.64
N ARG A 47 -36.15 12.26 26.54
CA ARG A 47 -35.16 13.08 27.23
C ARG A 47 -34.39 12.28 28.27
N GLU A 48 -35.08 11.47 29.07
CA GLU A 48 -34.48 10.55 30.03
C GLU A 48 -33.45 9.64 29.37
N ILE A 49 -33.84 8.99 28.27
CA ILE A 49 -32.95 8.08 27.52
C ILE A 49 -31.76 8.84 26.90
N ALA A 50 -31.97 10.08 26.45
CA ALA A 50 -30.91 10.88 25.83
C ALA A 50 -29.93 11.49 26.84
N GLU A 51 -30.36 11.74 28.08
CA GLU A 51 -29.55 12.33 29.15
C GLU A 51 -28.83 11.27 29.98
N ASP A 52 -29.49 10.15 30.27
CA ASP A 52 -28.95 9.05 31.07
C ASP A 52 -29.36 7.67 30.51
N PRO A 53 -28.80 7.25 29.37
CA PRO A 53 -29.11 5.95 28.77
C PRO A 53 -28.69 4.79 29.67
N HIS A 54 -27.58 4.90 30.40
CA HIS A 54 -27.12 3.86 31.33
C HIS A 54 -28.08 3.70 32.50
N GLY A 55 -28.53 4.81 33.12
CA GLY A 55 -29.49 4.75 34.21
C GLY A 55 -30.86 4.24 33.77
N PHE A 56 -31.29 4.56 32.55
CA PHE A 56 -32.51 3.97 31.98
C PHE A 56 -32.39 2.45 31.80
N ILE A 57 -31.31 1.97 31.17
CA ILE A 57 -31.03 0.53 30.98
C ILE A 57 -30.97 -0.19 32.34
N LEU A 58 -30.33 0.42 33.34
CA LEU A 58 -30.21 -0.13 34.69
C LEU A 58 -31.57 -0.23 35.39
N ARG A 59 -32.43 0.79 35.28
CA ARG A 59 -33.80 0.78 35.85
C ARG A 59 -34.66 -0.34 35.25
N GLN A 60 -34.40 -0.73 34.00
CA GLN A 60 -35.09 -1.83 33.32
C GLN A 60 -34.47 -3.21 33.62
N GLY A 61 -33.35 -3.27 34.35
CA GLY A 61 -32.63 -4.50 34.66
C GLY A 61 -31.96 -5.14 33.45
N TRP A 62 -31.64 -4.36 32.41
CA TRP A 62 -31.01 -4.87 31.19
C TRP A 62 -29.47 -4.91 31.30
N ALA A 63 -28.82 -5.63 30.39
CA ALA A 63 -27.36 -5.73 30.35
C ALA A 63 -26.73 -4.37 30.00
N ASN A 64 -25.67 -3.98 30.69
CA ASN A 64 -25.04 -2.68 30.45
C ASN A 64 -24.44 -2.61 29.02
N LEU A 65 -24.67 -1.48 28.35
CA LEU A 65 -24.12 -1.18 27.03
C LEU A 65 -23.04 -0.13 27.17
N ASP A 66 -21.89 -0.32 26.52
CA ASP A 66 -20.85 0.70 26.43
C ASP A 66 -21.09 1.59 25.21
N PHE A 67 -21.35 2.87 25.45
CA PHE A 67 -21.55 3.88 24.40
C PHE A 67 -20.30 4.74 24.14
N GLY A 68 -19.15 4.40 24.74
CA GLY A 68 -17.87 5.05 24.49
C GLY A 68 -17.25 4.63 23.17
N ASP A 69 -16.66 5.57 22.44
CA ASP A 69 -15.98 5.31 21.15
C ASP A 69 -14.47 5.06 21.32
N GLN A 70 -14.00 4.80 22.55
CA GLN A 70 -12.57 4.75 22.87
C GLN A 70 -11.85 3.58 22.20
N VAL A 71 -12.53 2.44 22.09
CA VAL A 71 -11.98 1.23 21.47
C VAL A 71 -11.89 1.43 19.95
N GLU A 72 -12.95 1.94 19.34
CA GLU A 72 -13.04 2.24 17.91
C GLU A 72 -12.03 3.32 17.51
N LEU A 73 -11.87 4.37 18.33
CA LEU A 73 -10.85 5.40 18.12
C LEU A 73 -9.43 4.85 18.22
N ALA A 74 -9.17 3.95 19.18
CA ALA A 74 -7.87 3.29 19.30
C ALA A 74 -7.58 2.38 18.09
N GLN A 75 -8.58 1.61 17.64
CA GLN A 75 -8.48 0.77 16.45
C GLN A 75 -8.25 1.60 15.19
N LEU A 76 -8.98 2.70 15.03
CA LEU A 76 -8.84 3.60 13.88
C LEU A 76 -7.45 4.26 13.85
N ARG A 77 -6.94 4.70 15.01
CA ARG A 77 -5.57 5.21 15.13
C ARG A 77 -4.53 4.18 14.71
N ARG A 78 -4.66 2.95 15.20
CA ARG A 78 -3.74 1.85 14.84
C ARG A 78 -3.79 1.54 13.34
N LEU A 79 -4.99 1.48 12.76
CA LEU A 79 -5.16 1.27 11.32
C LEU A 79 -4.50 2.40 10.52
N HIS A 80 -4.75 3.65 10.91
CA HIS A 80 -4.16 4.82 10.28
C HIS A 80 -2.64 4.81 10.35
N GLU A 81 -2.05 4.47 11.50
CA GLU A 81 -0.60 4.36 11.67
C GLU A 81 -0.01 3.26 10.77
N THR A 82 -0.68 2.11 10.70
CA THR A 82 -0.25 0.97 9.87
C THR A 82 -0.27 1.34 8.39
N LEU A 83 -1.39 1.88 7.89
CA LEU A 83 -1.52 2.32 6.50
C LEU A 83 -0.53 3.43 6.16
N SER A 84 -0.31 4.37 7.08
CA SER A 84 0.68 5.44 6.88
C SER A 84 2.09 4.91 6.75
N ALA A 85 2.46 3.86 7.51
CA ALA A 85 3.76 3.21 7.40
C ALA A 85 3.91 2.48 6.07
N GLU A 86 2.90 1.71 5.66
CA GLU A 86 2.90 1.00 4.37
C GLU A 86 3.01 1.96 3.18
N ILE A 87 2.26 3.08 3.20
CA ILE A 87 2.33 4.12 2.17
C ILE A 87 3.76 4.64 2.05
N LYS A 88 4.44 4.92 3.17
CA LYS A 88 5.83 5.39 3.15
C LYS A 88 6.77 4.36 2.51
N VAL A 89 6.61 3.09 2.85
CA VAL A 89 7.41 1.99 2.26
C VAL A 89 7.20 1.93 0.76
N VAL A 90 5.95 1.91 0.29
CA VAL A 90 5.63 1.83 -1.14
C VAL A 90 6.14 3.06 -1.90
N VAL A 91 6.01 4.26 -1.33
CA VAL A 91 6.54 5.49 -1.93
C VAL A 91 8.06 5.41 -2.09
N GLU A 92 8.77 4.88 -1.10
CA GLU A 92 10.22 4.73 -1.19
C GLU A 92 10.62 3.68 -2.24
N SER A 93 9.97 2.52 -2.26
CA SER A 93 10.18 1.50 -3.29
C SER A 93 9.91 2.04 -4.70
N LEU A 94 8.88 2.87 -4.88
CA LEU A 94 8.58 3.52 -6.16
C LEU A 94 9.66 4.52 -6.57
N LYS A 95 10.24 5.27 -5.64
CA LYS A 95 11.36 6.17 -5.93
C LYS A 95 12.58 5.39 -6.36
N GLN A 96 12.92 4.31 -5.66
CA GLN A 96 14.04 3.43 -6.01
C GLN A 96 13.85 2.81 -7.39
N LEU A 97 12.65 2.30 -7.69
CA LEU A 97 12.32 1.78 -9.02
C LEU A 97 12.50 2.85 -10.10
N ARG A 98 11.98 4.07 -9.87
CA ARG A 98 12.10 5.17 -10.84
C ARG A 98 13.54 5.66 -11.04
N ALA A 99 14.39 5.51 -10.04
CA ALA A 99 15.82 5.81 -10.13
C ALA A 99 16.63 4.66 -10.74
N SER A 100 16.02 3.49 -10.97
CA SER A 100 16.72 2.35 -11.55
C SER A 100 16.99 2.56 -13.04
N PRO A 101 18.16 2.13 -13.54
CA PRO A 101 18.48 2.17 -14.98
C PRO A 101 17.46 1.40 -15.82
N ASP A 102 16.94 0.29 -15.32
CA ASP A 102 15.96 -0.54 -16.03
C ASP A 102 14.65 0.22 -16.28
N TYR A 103 14.21 1.02 -15.30
CA TYR A 103 13.02 1.85 -15.46
C TYR A 103 13.23 2.96 -16.51
N GLU A 104 14.42 3.56 -16.56
CA GLU A 104 14.79 4.54 -17.58
C GLU A 104 14.79 3.90 -18.98
N LEU A 105 15.35 2.70 -19.12
CA LEU A 105 15.34 1.94 -20.37
C LEU A 105 13.91 1.60 -20.80
N CYS A 106 13.05 1.16 -19.88
CA CYS A 106 11.64 0.92 -20.16
C CYS A 106 10.92 2.18 -20.65
N GLN A 107 11.20 3.35 -20.04
CA GLN A 107 10.63 4.62 -20.46
C GLN A 107 11.08 5.01 -21.87
N LEU A 108 12.38 4.87 -22.16
CA LEU A 108 12.95 5.18 -23.47
C LEU A 108 12.40 4.26 -24.56
N ALA A 109 12.32 2.96 -24.28
CA ALA A 109 11.74 1.97 -25.20
C ALA A 109 10.24 2.23 -25.46
N GLY A 110 9.50 2.69 -24.44
CA GLY A 110 8.10 3.07 -24.58
C GLY A 110 7.89 4.32 -25.45
N GLN A 111 8.80 5.30 -25.36
CA GLN A 111 8.74 6.52 -26.17
C GLN A 111 9.20 6.31 -27.62
N LYS A 112 10.18 5.43 -27.82
CA LYS A 112 10.75 5.10 -29.13
C LYS A 112 10.85 3.58 -29.28
N PRO A 113 9.82 2.94 -29.84
CA PRO A 113 9.85 1.52 -30.16
C PRO A 113 11.04 1.22 -31.09
N GLY A 114 11.81 0.18 -30.78
CA GLY A 114 12.97 -0.24 -31.59
C GLY A 114 14.29 0.46 -31.27
N VAL A 115 14.32 1.49 -30.40
CA VAL A 115 15.57 2.22 -30.08
C VAL A 115 16.64 1.33 -29.45
N LEU A 116 16.22 0.30 -28.69
CA LEU A 116 17.13 -0.67 -28.09
C LEU A 116 17.71 -1.63 -29.14
N ASP A 117 16.92 -2.02 -30.13
CA ASP A 117 17.37 -2.89 -31.23
C ASP A 117 18.36 -2.15 -32.14
N GLU A 118 18.10 -0.88 -32.43
CA GLU A 118 19.00 0.01 -33.16
C GLU A 118 20.34 0.17 -32.41
N LEU A 119 20.29 0.45 -31.11
CA LEU A 119 21.48 0.57 -30.28
C LEU A 119 22.26 -0.75 -30.22
N ALA A 120 21.57 -1.88 -30.08
CA ALA A 120 22.20 -3.19 -30.08
C ALA A 120 22.91 -3.49 -31.41
N ALA A 121 22.28 -3.17 -32.54
CA ALA A 121 22.87 -3.33 -33.86
C ALA A 121 24.10 -2.43 -34.07
N GLU A 122 24.06 -1.19 -33.56
CA GLU A 122 25.21 -0.28 -33.63
C GLU A 122 26.38 -0.76 -32.77
N ARG A 123 26.10 -1.26 -31.56
CA ARG A 123 27.13 -1.86 -30.70
C ARG A 123 27.73 -3.13 -31.29
N ALA A 124 26.91 -3.99 -31.91
CA ALA A 124 27.39 -5.18 -32.60
C ALA A 124 28.39 -4.81 -33.71
N LYS A 125 28.07 -3.81 -34.54
CA LYS A 125 28.98 -3.31 -35.59
C LYS A 125 30.29 -2.77 -35.02
N GLN A 126 30.25 -2.03 -33.92
CA GLN A 126 31.46 -1.53 -33.25
C GLN A 126 32.36 -2.67 -32.79
N LEU A 127 31.77 -3.70 -32.17
CA LEU A 127 32.50 -4.89 -31.72
C LEU A 127 33.09 -5.71 -32.88
N GLU A 128 32.38 -5.82 -34.01
CA GLU A 128 32.90 -6.48 -35.22
C GLU A 128 34.13 -5.76 -35.77
N ILE A 129 34.10 -4.43 -35.80
CA ILE A 129 35.25 -3.62 -36.24
C ILE A 129 36.42 -3.80 -35.28
N GLU A 130 36.18 -3.73 -33.97
CA GLU A 130 37.21 -3.90 -32.95
C GLU A 130 37.83 -5.31 -33.01
N ASN A 131 37.01 -6.35 -33.15
CA ASN A 131 37.49 -7.72 -33.31
C ASN A 131 38.37 -7.88 -34.57
N ALA A 132 37.96 -7.31 -35.70
CA ALA A 132 38.75 -7.38 -36.93
C ALA A 132 40.09 -6.63 -36.82
N GLU A 133 40.12 -5.51 -36.09
CA GLU A 133 41.34 -4.76 -35.78
C GLU A 133 42.27 -5.61 -34.90
N LEU A 134 41.74 -6.21 -33.84
CA LEU A 134 42.48 -7.07 -32.92
C LEU A 134 43.02 -8.32 -33.61
N GLU A 135 42.24 -8.96 -34.50
CA GLU A 135 42.69 -10.09 -35.31
C GLU A 135 43.86 -9.71 -36.22
N LYS A 136 43.79 -8.57 -36.91
CA LYS A 136 44.90 -8.07 -37.74
C LYS A 136 46.16 -7.81 -36.91
N GLN A 137 46.00 -7.23 -35.72
CA GLN A 137 47.11 -7.00 -34.80
C GLN A 137 47.73 -8.33 -34.35
N ALA A 138 46.90 -9.32 -34.00
CA ALA A 138 47.35 -10.65 -33.60
C ALA A 138 48.11 -11.36 -34.73
N GLU A 139 47.60 -11.32 -35.97
CA GLU A 139 48.28 -11.90 -37.13
C GLU A 139 49.64 -11.23 -37.42
N ARG A 140 49.70 -9.90 -37.31
CA ARG A 140 50.94 -9.15 -37.51
C ARG A 140 51.98 -9.54 -36.47
N LEU A 141 51.59 -9.58 -35.20
CA LEU A 141 52.47 -10.00 -34.11
C LEU A 141 52.94 -11.45 -34.30
N ALA A 142 52.05 -12.36 -34.72
CA ALA A 142 52.42 -13.74 -35.01
C ALA A 142 53.48 -13.84 -36.13
N LYS A 143 53.35 -13.03 -37.20
CA LYS A 143 54.35 -12.96 -38.28
C LYS A 143 55.68 -12.38 -37.79
N GLU A 144 55.65 -11.33 -36.97
CA GLU A 144 56.86 -10.74 -36.38
C GLU A 144 57.59 -11.73 -35.46
N ILE A 145 56.86 -12.44 -34.59
CA ILE A 145 57.41 -13.50 -33.73
C ILE A 145 58.04 -14.62 -34.57
N LYS A 146 57.36 -15.07 -35.63
CA LYS A 146 57.90 -16.10 -36.54
C LYS A 146 59.19 -15.66 -37.23
N LYS A 147 59.26 -14.39 -37.66
CA LYS A 147 60.45 -13.82 -38.30
C LYS A 147 61.62 -13.70 -37.32
N LEU A 148 61.35 -13.27 -36.08
CA LEU A 148 62.37 -13.13 -35.04
C LEU A 148 62.89 -14.50 -34.59
N SER A 149 62.00 -15.48 -34.39
CA SER A 149 62.40 -16.87 -34.04
C SER A 149 63.20 -17.55 -35.15
N GLY A 150 62.82 -17.39 -36.43
CA GLY A 150 63.59 -17.92 -37.56
C GLY A 150 64.99 -17.31 -37.69
N LYS A 151 65.12 -15.99 -37.48
CA LYS A 151 66.43 -15.30 -37.47
C LYS A 151 67.34 -15.71 -36.31
N VAL A 152 66.76 -16.08 -35.16
CA VAL A 152 67.52 -16.60 -34.02
C VAL A 152 68.07 -17.99 -34.35
N ALA A 153 67.31 -18.84 -35.05
CA ALA A 153 67.79 -20.14 -35.51
C ALA A 153 68.91 -20.05 -36.56
N GLU A 154 68.83 -19.11 -37.53
CA GLU A 154 69.90 -18.88 -38.53
C GLU A 154 71.19 -18.30 -37.96
N LYS A 155 71.15 -17.66 -36.77
CA LYS A 155 72.35 -17.13 -36.09
C LYS A 155 73.06 -18.13 -35.19
N ILE A 156 72.45 -19.28 -34.92
CA ILE A 156 72.98 -20.33 -34.02
C ILE A 156 73.63 -21.49 -34.81
N VAL A 157 73.41 -21.55 -36.12
CA VAL A 157 74.09 -22.46 -37.07
C VAL A 157 75.30 -21.76 -37.69
#